data_AF-A0A0C9SYV5-F1
#
_entry.id   AF-A0A0C9SYV5-F1
#
_cell.length_a   1.000
_cell.length_b   1.000
_cell.length_c   1.000
_cell.angle_alpha   90.00
_cell.angle_beta   90.00
_cell.angle_gamma   90.00
#
_symmetry.space_group_name_H-M   'P 1'
#
loop_
_entity.id
_entity.type
_entity.pdbx_description
1 polymer ?
#
loop_
_entity_poly.entity_id
_entity_poly.type
_entity_poly.pdbx_seq_one_letter_code
_entity_poly.pdbx_strand_id
1 'polypeptide(L)'
;MLATYKVISASDLSVNKDVTEENRFGQGTDSLPWFWRMEGAGVDSSGTWMEECRFFSQVNWLKAKARYCRWKEELELVKHEMYWVVKWFQGEELEWKRRARESVEAGLKAYAERKVLLYQRFAEDALQRFQGKMSAM
;
A
#
# COMPACT_ATOMS: atom_id res chain seq x y z
N MET A 1 27.38 36.68 -32.13
CA MET A 1 27.58 35.57 -31.18
C MET A 1 26.40 35.56 -30.21
N LEU A 2 25.20 35.19 -30.70
CA LEU A 2 23.91 35.31 -29.99
C LEU A 2 23.00 34.11 -30.35
N ALA A 3 23.57 32.90 -30.38
CA ALA A 3 22.85 31.69 -30.81
C ALA A 3 22.64 30.68 -29.67
N THR A 4 22.68 31.12 -28.40
CA THR A 4 22.73 30.18 -27.26
C THR A 4 21.38 30.02 -26.55
N TYR A 5 20.35 30.81 -26.90
CA TYR A 5 19.08 30.78 -26.18
C TYR A 5 17.94 30.32 -27.10
N LYS A 6 17.38 29.14 -26.81
CA LYS A 6 16.09 28.68 -27.36
C LYS A 6 14.94 29.44 -26.67
N VAL A 7 13.91 29.79 -27.44
CA VAL A 7 12.72 30.47 -26.94
C VAL A 7 11.87 29.48 -26.12
N ILE A 8 11.39 29.90 -24.94
CA ILE A 8 10.55 29.07 -24.07
C ILE A 8 9.12 29.04 -24.62
N SER A 9 8.58 27.83 -24.79
CA SER A 9 7.19 27.62 -25.21
C SER A 9 6.33 27.15 -24.03
N ALA A 10 5.01 27.36 -24.11
CA ALA A 10 4.08 26.89 -23.06
C ALA A 10 4.10 25.35 -22.86
N SER A 11 4.48 24.59 -23.89
CA SER A 11 4.70 23.14 -23.80
C SER A 11 5.92 22.75 -22.94
N ASP A 12 6.91 23.64 -22.79
CA ASP A 12 8.07 23.42 -21.94
C ASP A 12 7.75 23.68 -20.45
N LEU A 13 6.58 24.23 -20.16
CA LEU A 13 6.12 24.51 -18.80
C LEU A 13 5.19 23.39 -18.27
N SER A 14 5.12 22.24 -18.94
CA SER A 14 4.29 21.12 -18.49
C SER A 14 4.87 20.48 -17.22
N VAL A 15 4.09 20.52 -16.13
CA VAL A 15 4.44 19.92 -14.84
C VAL A 15 4.56 18.40 -14.98
N ASN A 16 5.62 17.84 -14.38
CA ASN A 16 5.87 16.42 -14.36
C ASN A 16 4.70 15.62 -13.74
N LYS A 17 4.04 14.86 -14.60
CA LYS A 17 2.87 14.01 -14.38
C LYS A 17 3.14 12.80 -13.49
N ASP A 18 4.42 12.55 -13.20
CA ASP A 18 4.93 11.54 -12.27
C ASP A 18 4.72 11.98 -10.81
N VAL A 19 4.53 13.29 -10.62
CA VAL A 19 4.31 13.93 -9.32
C VAL A 19 2.83 14.25 -9.11
N THR A 20 2.06 14.54 -10.18
CA THR A 20 0.69 15.04 -10.06
C THR A 20 -0.42 14.00 -10.22
N GLU A 21 -0.14 12.85 -10.84
CA GLU A 21 -1.11 11.75 -10.90
C GLU A 21 -0.54 10.49 -10.26
N GLU A 22 -0.68 10.33 -8.94
CA GLU A 22 -0.06 9.29 -8.08
C GLU A 22 -0.25 7.82 -8.53
N ASN A 23 -1.30 7.54 -9.32
CA ASN A 23 -1.65 6.24 -9.91
C ASN A 23 -1.65 6.26 -11.45
N ARG A 24 -1.02 7.26 -12.08
CA ARG A 24 -0.95 7.37 -13.53
C ARG A 24 0.01 6.36 -14.12
N PHE A 25 -0.36 5.85 -15.28
CA PHE A 25 0.54 5.11 -16.14
C PHE A 25 1.36 6.05 -17.04
N GLY A 26 2.67 5.82 -17.15
CA GLY A 26 3.58 6.59 -18.01
C GLY A 26 4.45 7.60 -17.25
N GLN A 27 4.66 7.35 -15.95
CA GLN A 27 5.29 8.29 -15.03
C GLN A 27 6.83 8.37 -15.12
N GLY A 28 7.39 8.63 -16.30
CA GLY A 28 8.83 8.84 -16.41
C GLY A 28 9.26 9.64 -17.63
N THR A 29 8.30 10.17 -18.39
CA THR A 29 8.56 10.85 -19.67
C THR A 29 7.94 12.22 -19.72
N ASP A 30 7.63 12.81 -18.57
CA ASP A 30 7.53 14.25 -18.53
C ASP A 30 8.94 14.80 -18.63
N SER A 31 9.30 14.93 -19.91
CA SER A 31 10.46 15.62 -20.44
C SER A 31 10.76 16.78 -19.50
N LEU A 32 11.76 16.57 -18.63
CA LEU A 32 12.41 17.65 -17.89
C LEU A 32 12.64 18.75 -18.92
N PRO A 33 12.00 19.92 -18.77
CA PRO A 33 12.03 20.94 -19.80
C PRO A 33 13.45 21.20 -20.32
N TRP A 34 13.62 21.51 -21.60
CA TRP A 34 14.97 21.51 -22.24
C TRP A 34 15.98 22.43 -21.55
N PHE A 35 15.56 23.43 -20.79
CA PHE A 35 16.43 24.27 -19.97
C PHE A 35 17.00 23.56 -18.73
N TRP A 36 16.39 22.46 -18.26
CA TRP A 36 16.97 21.48 -17.32
C TRP A 36 17.91 20.47 -18.02
N ARG A 37 18.12 20.64 -19.34
CA ARG A 37 19.00 19.82 -20.18
C ARG A 37 19.94 20.73 -20.99
N MET A 38 21.04 21.18 -20.39
CA MET A 38 22.03 21.98 -21.12
C MET A 38 22.97 21.09 -21.93
N GLU A 39 22.67 20.94 -23.22
CA GLU A 39 23.68 20.71 -24.27
C GLU A 39 24.48 22.02 -24.44
N GLY A 40 25.64 22.11 -23.77
CA GLY A 40 26.49 23.30 -23.86
C GLY A 40 27.70 23.22 -22.93
N ALA A 41 28.72 22.50 -23.36
CA ALA A 41 29.99 22.39 -22.66
C ALA A 41 30.68 23.76 -22.51
N GLY A 42 31.20 24.03 -21.31
CA GLY A 42 32.04 25.19 -21.04
C GLY A 42 32.52 25.23 -19.60
N VAL A 43 33.46 24.33 -19.25
CA VAL A 43 34.38 24.38 -18.10
C VAL A 43 33.71 24.40 -16.70
N ASP A 44 33.89 23.30 -15.96
CA ASP A 44 33.74 23.17 -14.50
C ASP A 44 32.34 22.93 -13.89
N SER A 45 31.43 22.23 -14.59
CA SER A 45 30.09 21.86 -14.07
C SER A 45 29.74 20.36 -14.17
N SER A 46 30.74 19.50 -14.35
CA SER A 46 30.55 18.04 -14.51
C SER A 46 30.02 17.32 -13.26
N GLY A 47 30.19 17.88 -12.06
CA GLY A 47 29.74 17.27 -10.79
C GLY A 47 28.26 17.50 -10.52
N THR A 48 27.78 18.73 -10.65
CA THR A 48 26.41 19.14 -10.31
C THR A 48 25.37 18.58 -11.30
N TRP A 49 25.72 18.41 -12.58
CA TRP A 49 24.88 17.77 -13.61
C TRP A 49 24.55 16.29 -13.32
N MET A 50 25.55 15.51 -12.88
CA MET A 50 25.33 14.10 -12.51
C MET A 50 24.53 13.99 -11.22
N GLU A 51 24.69 14.92 -10.28
CA GLU A 51 23.97 14.92 -9.01
C GLU A 51 22.47 15.17 -9.18
N GLU A 52 22.03 16.12 -10.01
CA GLU A 52 20.59 16.38 -10.22
C GLU A 52 19.89 15.24 -10.98
N CYS A 53 20.53 14.69 -12.02
CA CYS A 53 20.02 13.52 -12.74
C CYS A 53 20.00 12.27 -11.85
N ARG A 54 21.03 12.09 -11.01
CA ARG A 54 21.09 11.01 -10.01
C ARG A 54 20.02 11.21 -8.95
N PHE A 55 19.82 12.43 -8.45
CA PHE A 55 18.84 12.73 -7.42
C PHE A 55 17.42 12.43 -7.90
N PHE A 56 17.04 12.85 -9.12
CA PHE A 56 15.72 12.53 -9.69
C PHE A 56 15.52 11.01 -9.86
N SER A 57 16.53 10.31 -10.38
CA SER A 57 16.50 8.86 -10.60
C SER A 57 16.47 8.08 -9.29
N GLN A 58 17.23 8.52 -8.29
CA GLN A 58 17.30 7.92 -6.98
C GLN A 58 16.02 8.16 -6.18
N VAL A 59 15.43 9.36 -6.26
CA VAL A 59 14.15 9.69 -5.63
C VAL A 59 13.02 8.86 -6.23
N ASN A 60 12.97 8.71 -7.56
CA ASN A 60 11.96 7.86 -8.20
C ASN A 60 12.14 6.38 -7.83
N TRP A 61 13.38 5.91 -7.75
CA TRP A 61 13.69 4.55 -7.26
C TRP A 61 13.32 4.35 -5.78
N LEU A 62 13.62 5.32 -4.90
CA LEU A 62 13.25 5.28 -3.49
C LEU A 62 11.74 5.27 -3.30
N LYS A 63 11.00 6.07 -4.08
CA LYS A 63 9.52 6.05 -4.09
C LYS A 63 8.98 4.70 -4.52
N ALA A 64 9.51 4.10 -5.58
CA ALA A 64 9.10 2.77 -6.03
C ALA A 64 9.42 1.69 -4.99
N LYS A 65 10.59 1.77 -4.37
CA LYS A 65 11.00 0.85 -3.30
C LYS A 65 10.11 0.99 -2.07
N ALA A 66 9.80 2.21 -1.64
CA ALA A 66 8.89 2.47 -0.52
C ALA A 66 7.50 1.89 -0.77
N ARG A 67 6.96 2.04 -1.99
CA ARG A 67 5.68 1.41 -2.38
C ARG A 67 5.74 -0.11 -2.34
N TYR A 68 6.81 -0.70 -2.86
CA TYR A 68 7.01 -2.14 -2.79
C TYR A 68 7.08 -2.64 -1.33
N CYS A 69 7.85 -1.96 -0.47
CA CYS A 69 7.92 -2.31 0.94
C CYS A 69 6.54 -2.21 1.62
N ARG A 70 5.82 -1.12 1.37
CA ARG A 70 4.47 -0.92 1.88
C ARG A 70 3.50 -2.01 1.44
N TRP A 71 3.44 -2.35 0.15
CA TRP A 71 2.56 -3.42 -0.33
C TRP A 71 2.94 -4.79 0.25
N LYS A 72 4.24 -5.03 0.46
CA LYS A 72 4.70 -6.25 1.12
C LYS A 72 4.24 -6.30 2.58
N GLU A 73 4.31 -5.19 3.31
CA GLU A 73 3.81 -5.06 4.68
C GLU A 73 2.29 -5.22 4.74
N GLU A 74 1.55 -4.51 3.89
CA GLU A 74 0.09 -4.59 3.80
C GLU A 74 -0.37 -6.02 3.49
N LEU A 75 0.31 -6.72 2.57
CA LEU A 75 0.01 -8.13 2.28
C LEU A 75 0.19 -8.99 3.54
N GLU A 76 1.27 -8.78 4.29
CA GLU A 76 1.53 -9.57 5.50
C GLU A 76 0.54 -9.24 6.62
N LEU A 77 0.17 -7.96 6.79
CA LEU A 77 -0.88 -7.53 7.72
C LEU A 77 -2.22 -8.20 7.40
N VAL A 78 -2.64 -8.21 6.13
CA VAL A 78 -3.90 -8.83 5.70
C VAL A 78 -3.93 -10.33 6.06
N LYS A 79 -2.81 -11.04 5.92
CA LYS A 79 -2.73 -12.46 6.33
C LYS A 79 -2.91 -12.62 7.85
N HIS A 80 -2.33 -11.73 8.65
CA HIS A 80 -2.47 -11.75 10.10
C HIS A 80 -3.89 -11.37 10.53
N GLU A 81 -4.50 -10.38 9.87
CA GLU A 81 -5.89 -9.98 10.08
C GLU A 81 -6.85 -11.14 9.81
N MET A 82 -6.66 -11.89 8.70
CA MET A 82 -7.44 -13.10 8.42
C MET A 82 -7.37 -14.11 9.55
N TYR A 83 -6.16 -14.34 10.09
CA TYR A 83 -5.97 -15.24 11.23
C TYR A 83 -6.64 -14.71 12.51
N TRP A 84 -6.46 -13.42 12.82
CA TRP A 84 -7.06 -12.79 14.00
C TRP A 84 -8.58 -12.79 13.95
N VAL A 85 -9.19 -12.63 12.78
CA VAL A 85 -10.65 -12.73 12.61
C VAL A 85 -11.17 -14.12 13.03
N VAL A 86 -10.48 -15.19 12.62
CA VAL A 86 -10.84 -16.55 13.04
C VAL A 86 -10.69 -16.70 14.56
N LYS A 87 -9.58 -16.21 15.12
CA LYS A 87 -9.34 -16.24 16.58
C LYS A 87 -10.37 -15.43 17.36
N TRP A 88 -10.81 -14.29 16.82
CA TRP A 88 -11.86 -13.47 17.39
C TRP A 88 -13.19 -14.23 17.46
N PHE A 89 -13.60 -14.90 16.38
CA PHE A 89 -14.80 -15.72 16.38
C PHE A 89 -14.74 -16.87 17.39
N GLN A 90 -13.59 -17.53 17.53
CA GLN A 90 -13.37 -18.56 18.54
C GLN A 90 -13.47 -17.98 19.97
N GLY A 91 -12.93 -16.78 20.20
CA GLY A 91 -13.05 -16.07 21.47
C GLY A 91 -14.51 -15.72 21.81
N GLU A 92 -15.24 -15.17 20.86
CA GLU A 92 -16.68 -14.88 21.01
C GLU A 92 -17.48 -16.16 21.29
N GLU A 93 -17.22 -17.25 20.58
CA GLU A 93 -17.86 -18.55 20.84
C GLU A 93 -17.67 -18.98 22.30
N LEU A 94 -16.46 -18.85 22.85
CA LEU A 94 -16.16 -19.19 24.24
C LEU A 94 -16.89 -18.28 25.24
N GLU A 95 -16.97 -16.97 24.97
CA GLU A 95 -17.72 -16.03 25.79
C GLU A 95 -19.22 -16.33 25.79
N TRP A 96 -19.80 -16.66 24.63
CA TRP A 96 -21.20 -17.07 24.55
C TRP A 96 -21.45 -18.40 25.23
N LYS A 97 -20.51 -19.36 25.16
CA LYS A 97 -20.58 -20.61 25.94
C LYS A 97 -20.55 -20.33 27.44
N ARG A 98 -19.72 -19.39 27.90
CA ARG A 98 -19.65 -18.98 29.30
C ARG A 98 -21.00 -18.38 29.75
N ARG A 99 -21.55 -17.44 28.97
CA ARG A 99 -22.86 -16.82 29.24
C ARG A 99 -24.00 -17.84 29.26
N ALA A 100 -23.98 -18.85 28.37
CA ALA A 100 -24.98 -19.92 28.36
C ALA A 100 -24.92 -20.78 29.63
N ARG A 101 -23.72 -21.00 30.20
CA ARG A 101 -23.54 -21.73 31.46
C ARG A 101 -23.99 -20.94 32.69
N GLU A 102 -23.75 -19.64 32.68
CA GLU A 102 -24.11 -18.74 33.80
C GLU A 102 -25.59 -18.33 33.78
N SER A 103 -26.29 -18.53 32.68
CA SER A 103 -27.69 -18.14 32.55
C SER A 103 -28.63 -19.13 33.26
N VAL A 104 -29.45 -18.60 34.16
CA VAL A 104 -30.48 -19.34 34.90
C VAL A 104 -31.79 -19.43 34.10
N GLU A 105 -32.09 -18.42 33.29
CA GLU A 105 -33.32 -18.34 32.52
C GLU A 105 -33.22 -19.13 31.21
N ALA A 106 -34.18 -20.04 30.97
CA ALA A 106 -34.16 -20.93 29.82
C ALA A 106 -34.13 -20.17 28.47
N GLY A 107 -34.82 -19.03 28.36
CA GLY A 107 -34.85 -18.23 27.14
C GLY A 107 -33.50 -17.58 26.81
N LEU A 108 -32.85 -16.98 27.81
CA LEU A 108 -31.52 -16.38 27.68
C LEU A 108 -30.46 -17.45 27.39
N LYS A 109 -30.57 -18.62 28.01
CA LYS A 109 -29.72 -19.77 27.74
C LYS A 109 -29.85 -20.25 26.29
N ALA A 110 -31.07 -20.46 25.80
CA ALA A 110 -31.31 -20.88 24.42
C ALA A 110 -30.79 -19.85 23.39
N TYR A 111 -30.91 -18.55 23.68
CA TYR A 111 -30.35 -17.50 22.84
C TYR A 111 -28.81 -17.53 22.83
N ALA A 112 -28.18 -17.69 23.99
CA ALA A 112 -26.72 -17.80 24.11
C ALA A 112 -26.20 -19.04 23.36
N GLU A 113 -26.87 -20.20 23.48
CA GLU A 113 -26.54 -21.42 22.74
C GLU A 113 -26.66 -21.21 21.22
N ARG A 114 -27.69 -20.49 20.75
CA ARG A 114 -27.81 -20.11 19.34
C ARG A 114 -26.64 -19.23 18.88
N LYS A 115 -26.17 -18.31 19.72
CA LYS A 115 -25.00 -17.47 19.40
C LYS A 115 -23.72 -18.29 19.32
N VAL A 116 -23.51 -19.25 20.22
CA VAL A 116 -22.38 -20.18 20.14
C VAL A 116 -22.32 -20.86 18.76
N LEU A 117 -23.43 -21.46 18.32
CA LEU A 117 -23.50 -22.13 17.02
C LEU A 117 -23.23 -21.17 15.85
N LEU A 118 -23.68 -19.92 15.95
CA LEU A 118 -23.44 -18.90 14.93
C LEU A 118 -21.95 -18.57 14.80
N TYR A 119 -21.28 -18.28 15.92
CA TYR A 119 -19.86 -17.92 15.91
C TYR A 119 -18.98 -19.10 15.52
N GLN A 120 -19.35 -20.32 15.92
CA GLN A 120 -18.69 -21.53 15.45
C GLN A 120 -18.75 -21.64 13.91
N ARG A 121 -19.92 -21.45 13.31
CA ARG A 121 -20.07 -21.46 11.84
C ARG A 121 -19.28 -20.35 11.16
N PHE A 122 -19.21 -19.16 11.74
CA PHE A 122 -18.39 -18.08 11.20
C PHE A 122 -16.90 -18.40 11.25
N ALA A 123 -16.41 -19.02 12.33
CA ALA A 123 -15.03 -19.47 12.43
C ALA A 123 -14.71 -20.55 11.37
N GLU A 124 -15.63 -21.51 11.17
CA GLU A 124 -15.49 -22.57 10.17
C GLU A 124 -15.48 -22.00 8.73
N ASP A 125 -16.44 -21.15 8.37
CA ASP A 125 -16.52 -20.51 7.04
C ASP A 125 -15.29 -19.62 6.79
N ALA A 126 -14.87 -18.82 7.77
CA ALA A 126 -13.68 -17.99 7.66
C ALA A 126 -12.42 -18.85 7.45
N LEU A 127 -12.24 -19.92 8.23
CA LEU A 127 -11.10 -20.82 8.09
C LEU A 127 -11.07 -21.50 6.71
N GLN A 128 -12.23 -21.93 6.19
CA GLN A 128 -12.33 -22.50 4.85
C GLN A 128 -11.96 -21.47 3.77
N ARG A 129 -12.46 -20.23 3.87
CA ARG A 129 -12.17 -19.15 2.90
C ARG A 129 -10.72 -18.68 2.94
N PHE A 130 -10.09 -18.72 4.11
CA PHE A 130 -8.72 -18.27 4.33
C PHE A 130 -7.68 -19.40 4.24
N GLN A 131 -8.11 -20.63 3.99
CA GLN A 131 -7.21 -21.78 3.85
C GLN A 131 -6.12 -21.52 2.79
N GLY A 132 -4.86 -21.73 3.17
CA GLY A 132 -3.69 -21.48 2.32
C GLY A 132 -3.35 -20.00 2.06
N LYS A 133 -4.12 -19.06 2.63
CA LYS A 133 -3.90 -17.60 2.51
C LYS A 133 -3.41 -16.96 3.80
N MET A 134 -3.60 -17.62 4.94
CA MET A 134 -3.05 -17.15 6.21
C MET A 134 -1.54 -17.43 6.26
N SER A 135 -0.77 -16.55 6.90
CA SER A 135 0.65 -16.82 7.14
C SER A 135 0.76 -18.00 8.09
N ALA A 136 1.64 -18.95 7.75
CA ALA A 136 2.06 -19.97 8.70
C ALA A 136 2.83 -19.25 9.81
N MET A 137 2.28 -19.28 11.02
CA MET A 137 2.94 -18.75 12.21
C MET A 137 4.13 -19.62 12.59
#